data_AF-A0A1Y3BS31-F1
#
_entry.id   AF-A0A1Y3BS31-F1
#
_cell.length_a   1.000
_cell.length_b   1.000
_cell.length_c   1.000
_cell.angle_alpha   90.00
_cell.angle_beta   90.00
_cell.angle_gamma   90.00
#
_symmetry.space_group_name_H-M   'P 1'
#
loop_
_entity.id
_entity.type
_entity.pdbx_description
1 polymer ?
#
loop_
_entity_poly.entity_id
_entity_poly.type
_entity_poly.pdbx_seq_one_letter_code
_entity_poly.pdbx_strand_id
1 'polypeptide(L)'
;MRISYLLIIAIIWALILYISIKLFKFFRFHYRIYPHLKQIPGPVSSWLSFLNKDVGKILTSKCPFNDFFHIINSMADKYGSDGVFRFLGPPFAHVIVTDAIIAQKLLNNDDMADKSIQYGFIRSIILDNLFTW
;
A
#
# COMPACT_ATOMS: atom_id res chain seq x y z
N MET A 1 -14.60 -37.75 23.40
CA MET A 1 -13.24 -37.37 22.93
C MET A 1 -13.09 -37.35 21.40
N ARG A 2 -13.51 -38.39 20.64
CA ARG A 2 -13.39 -38.38 19.15
C ARG A 2 -14.16 -37.25 18.44
N ILE A 3 -15.38 -36.94 18.88
CA ILE A 3 -16.23 -35.91 18.27
C ILE A 3 -15.64 -34.51 18.47
N SER A 4 -15.06 -34.26 19.65
CA SER A 4 -14.40 -33.00 20.02
C SER A 4 -13.21 -32.70 19.11
N TYR A 5 -12.41 -33.72 18.79
CA TYR A 5 -11.25 -33.61 17.91
C TYR A 5 -11.64 -33.32 16.45
N LEU A 6 -12.69 -33.97 15.95
CA LEU A 6 -13.23 -33.71 14.61
C LEU A 6 -13.76 -32.29 14.46
N LEU A 7 -14.41 -31.74 15.50
CA LEU A 7 -14.87 -30.35 15.54
C LEU A 7 -13.70 -29.35 15.48
N ILE A 8 -12.64 -29.57 16.25
CA ILE A 8 -11.46 -28.70 16.24
C ILE A 8 -10.80 -28.70 14.86
N ILE A 9 -10.65 -29.87 14.24
CA ILE A 9 -10.11 -29.97 12.88
C ILE A 9 -10.98 -29.20 11.87
N ALA A 10 -12.30 -29.33 11.95
CA ALA A 10 -13.22 -28.64 11.05
C ALA A 10 -13.11 -27.10 11.20
N ILE A 11 -12.98 -26.59 12.42
CA ILE A 11 -12.79 -25.16 12.68
C ILE A 11 -11.47 -24.66 12.09
N ILE A 12 -10.38 -25.41 12.26
CA ILE A 12 -9.07 -25.06 11.69
C ILE A 12 -9.16 -25.00 10.16
N TRP A 13 -9.79 -25.99 9.52
CA TRP A 13 -9.98 -25.98 8.07
C TRP A 13 -10.85 -24.81 7.60
N ALA A 14 -11.91 -24.47 8.33
CA ALA A 14 -12.73 -23.31 8.03
C ALA A 14 -11.94 -21.99 8.13
N LEU A 15 -11.08 -21.85 9.12
CA LEU A 15 -10.18 -20.69 9.27
C LEU A 15 -9.15 -20.62 8.13
N ILE A 16 -8.53 -21.74 7.78
CA ILE A 16 -7.58 -21.82 6.66
C ILE A 16 -8.27 -21.44 5.34
N LEU A 17 -9.49 -21.96 5.10
CA LEU A 17 -10.27 -21.63 3.92
C LEU A 17 -10.60 -20.13 3.88
N TYR A 18 -11.04 -19.56 5.01
CA TYR A 18 -11.37 -18.14 5.12
C TYR A 18 -10.15 -17.25 4.82
N ILE A 19 -9.00 -17.57 5.42
CA ILE A 19 -7.72 -16.87 5.18
C ILE A 19 -7.32 -17.00 3.71
N SER A 20 -7.44 -18.20 3.13
CA SER A 20 -7.11 -18.45 1.72
C SER A 20 -7.99 -17.63 0.77
N ILE A 21 -9.29 -17.52 1.04
CA ILE A 21 -10.21 -16.68 0.24
C ILE A 21 -9.82 -15.21 0.33
N LYS A 22 -9.46 -14.71 1.52
CA LYS A 22 -9.01 -13.32 1.70
C LYS A 22 -7.70 -13.05 0.95
N LEU A 23 -6.71 -13.94 1.06
CA LEU A 23 -5.46 -13.88 0.30
C LEU A 23 -5.73 -13.90 -1.21
N PHE A 24 -6.60 -14.79 -1.69
CA PHE A 24 -6.93 -14.86 -3.11
C PHE A 24 -7.57 -13.57 -3.63
N LYS A 25 -8.51 -12.98 -2.88
CA LYS A 25 -9.11 -11.68 -3.22
C LYS A 25 -8.05 -10.58 -3.25
N PHE A 26 -7.12 -10.57 -2.29
CA PHE A 26 -6.01 -9.63 -2.22
C PHE A 26 -5.10 -9.75 -3.46
N PHE A 27 -4.64 -10.95 -3.80
CA PHE A 27 -3.83 -11.18 -5.00
C PHE A 27 -4.55 -10.78 -6.28
N ARG A 28 -5.84 -11.11 -6.41
CA ARG A 28 -6.65 -10.74 -7.58
C ARG A 28 -6.75 -9.23 -7.76
N PHE A 29 -6.94 -8.49 -6.67
CA PHE A 29 -6.97 -7.03 -6.68
C PHE A 29 -5.63 -6.45 -7.16
N HIS A 30 -4.51 -6.91 -6.60
CA HIS A 30 -3.19 -6.46 -7.01
C HIS A 30 -2.84 -6.81 -8.45
N TYR A 31 -3.24 -8.00 -8.92
CA TYR A 31 -3.04 -8.41 -10.30
C TYR A 31 -3.76 -7.48 -11.30
N ARG A 32 -4.96 -7.01 -10.95
CA ARG A 32 -5.73 -6.06 -11.77
C ARG A 32 -5.08 -4.67 -11.83
N ILE A 33 -4.49 -4.21 -10.73
CA ILE A 33 -3.90 -2.87 -10.63
C ILE A 33 -2.49 -2.83 -11.22
N TYR A 34 -1.75 -3.94 -11.16
CA TYR A 34 -0.39 -4.06 -11.67
C TYR A 34 -0.16 -3.51 -13.10
N PRO A 35 -0.96 -3.83 -14.13
CA PRO A 35 -0.74 -3.30 -15.48
C PRO A 35 -0.84 -1.78 -15.55
N HIS A 36 -1.75 -1.17 -14.77
CA HIS A 36 -1.89 0.28 -14.70
C HIS A 36 -0.69 0.92 -13.96
N LEU A 37 -0.25 0.31 -12.86
CA LEU A 37 0.94 0.78 -12.14
C LEU A 37 2.22 0.66 -12.96
N LYS A 38 2.31 -0.30 -13.88
CA LYS A 38 3.47 -0.50 -14.75
C LYS A 38 3.67 0.67 -15.73
N GLN A 39 2.61 1.40 -16.05
CA GLN A 39 2.66 2.58 -16.92
C GLN A 39 3.28 3.79 -16.21
N ILE A 40 3.28 3.81 -14.87
CA ILE A 40 3.85 4.90 -14.09
C ILE A 40 5.38 4.69 -13.98
N PRO A 41 6.19 5.72 -14.30
CA PRO A 41 7.64 5.63 -14.17
C PRO A 41 8.04 5.40 -12.71
N GLY A 42 9.06 4.55 -12.48
CA GLY A 42 9.54 4.26 -11.14
C GLY A 42 10.45 3.03 -11.09
N PRO A 43 10.99 2.69 -9.91
CA PRO A 43 11.86 1.55 -9.73
C PRO A 43 11.15 0.25 -10.09
N VAL A 44 11.92 -0.74 -10.54
CA VAL A 44 11.40 -2.03 -11.01
C VAL A 44 10.57 -2.67 -9.90
N SER A 45 9.26 -2.82 -10.14
CA SER A 45 8.32 -3.39 -9.20
C SER A 45 8.46 -4.91 -9.18
N SER A 46 9.40 -5.43 -8.39
CA SER A 46 9.36 -6.83 -7.95
C SER A 46 8.56 -6.93 -6.65
N TRP A 47 8.00 -8.11 -6.36
CA TRP A 47 7.38 -8.40 -5.06
C TRP A 47 8.33 -8.11 -3.88
N LEU A 48 9.64 -8.22 -4.12
CA LEU A 48 10.72 -7.96 -3.17
C LEU A 48 11.12 -6.47 -3.12
N SER A 49 10.50 -5.59 -3.91
CA SER A 49 10.79 -4.15 -3.89
C SER A 49 10.47 -3.50 -2.54
N PHE A 50 9.56 -4.09 -1.75
CA PHE A 50 9.33 -3.69 -0.36
C PHE A 50 10.56 -3.94 0.54
N LEU A 51 11.42 -4.90 0.18
CA LEU A 51 12.69 -5.21 0.84
C LEU A 51 13.87 -4.46 0.22
N ASN A 52 13.64 -3.47 -0.65
CA ASN A 52 14.74 -2.67 -1.17
C ASN A 52 15.52 -2.02 -0.01
N LYS A 53 16.84 -2.01 -0.15
CA LYS A 53 17.77 -1.43 0.83
C LYS A 53 17.37 -0.01 1.24
N ASP A 54 16.81 0.77 0.33
CA ASP A 54 16.40 2.15 0.59
C ASP A 54 15.19 2.24 1.55
N VAL A 55 14.20 1.34 1.41
CA VAL A 55 13.05 1.26 2.32
C VAL A 55 13.48 0.71 3.68
N GLY A 56 14.35 -0.31 3.69
CA GLY A 56 14.94 -0.83 4.92
C GLY A 56 15.79 0.21 5.66
N LYS A 57 16.47 1.11 4.93
CA LYS A 57 17.25 2.21 5.50
C LYS A 57 16.37 3.24 6.19
N ILE A 58 15.20 3.57 5.63
CA ILE A 58 14.22 4.45 6.29
C ILE A 58 13.74 3.85 7.62
N LEU A 59 13.46 2.54 7.65
CA LEU A 59 12.97 1.85 8.85
C LEU A 59 14.01 1.74 9.97
N THR A 60 15.29 1.79 9.65
CA THR A 60 16.41 1.65 10.60
C THR A 60 17.13 2.97 10.90
N SER A 61 16.71 4.06 10.26
CA SER A 61 17.34 5.37 10.43
C SER A 61 16.98 6.03 11.77
N LYS A 62 17.96 6.74 12.34
CA LYS A 62 17.74 7.62 13.50
C LYS A 62 16.91 8.87 13.14
N CYS A 63 16.93 9.28 11.87
CA CYS A 63 16.23 10.46 11.36
C CYS A 63 15.40 10.08 10.12
N PRO A 64 14.30 9.32 10.30
CA PRO A 64 13.57 8.71 9.19
C PRO A 64 12.99 9.71 8.20
N PHE A 65 12.60 10.90 8.67
CA PHE A 65 12.03 11.95 7.81
C PHE A 65 13.04 12.53 6.82
N ASN A 66 14.25 12.88 7.27
CA ASN A 66 15.28 13.43 6.38
C ASN A 66 15.71 12.41 5.32
N ASP A 67 15.89 11.15 5.72
CA ASP A 67 16.26 10.09 4.78
C ASP A 67 15.15 9.82 3.77
N PHE A 68 13.88 9.86 4.22
CA PHE A 68 12.73 9.73 3.34
C PHE A 68 12.67 10.85 2.30
N PHE A 69 12.83 12.12 2.71
CA PHE A 69 12.86 13.25 1.77
C PHE A 69 14.04 13.16 0.79
N HIS A 70 15.22 12.74 1.25
CA HIS A 70 16.36 12.52 0.36
C HIS A 70 16.08 11.45 -0.69
N ILE A 71 15.47 10.34 -0.29
CA ILE A 71 15.11 9.25 -1.21
C ILE A 71 14.03 9.71 -2.20
N ILE A 72 13.02 10.44 -1.74
CA ILE A 72 11.99 11.01 -2.60
C ILE A 72 12.60 11.97 -3.62
N ASN A 73 13.42 12.92 -3.18
CA ASN A 73 14.05 13.89 -4.08
C ASN A 73 14.89 13.16 -5.15
N SER A 74 15.71 12.18 -4.74
CA SER A 74 16.50 11.38 -5.68
C SER A 74 15.65 10.59 -6.67
N MET A 75 14.47 10.12 -6.27
CA MET A 75 13.54 9.43 -7.17
C MET A 75 12.75 10.39 -8.06
N ALA A 76 12.38 11.57 -7.55
CA ALA A 76 11.74 12.61 -8.32
C ALA A 76 12.67 13.09 -9.45
N ASP A 77 13.95 13.27 -9.18
CA ASP A 77 14.95 13.64 -10.18
C ASP A 77 15.10 12.57 -11.29
N LYS A 78 14.91 11.29 -10.94
CA LYS A 78 15.08 10.16 -11.88
C LYS A 78 13.83 9.76 -12.64
N TYR A 79 12.66 9.88 -12.02
CA TYR A 79 11.41 9.31 -12.50
C TYR A 79 10.25 10.30 -12.52
N GLY A 80 10.39 11.47 -11.91
CA GLY A 80 9.33 12.46 -11.72
C GLY A 80 9.13 13.43 -12.88
N SER A 81 9.66 13.14 -14.08
CA SER A 81 9.52 14.00 -15.27
C SER A 81 8.07 14.32 -15.61
N ASP A 82 7.17 13.36 -15.33
CA ASP A 82 5.76 13.45 -15.66
C ASP A 82 4.91 13.93 -14.46
N GLY A 83 5.57 14.45 -13.41
CA GLY A 83 4.89 14.94 -12.20
C GLY A 83 4.37 13.85 -11.27
N VAL A 84 4.61 12.58 -11.60
CA VAL A 84 4.17 11.40 -10.86
C VAL A 84 5.21 10.30 -11.00
N PHE A 85 5.55 9.62 -9.91
CA PHE A 85 6.39 8.42 -9.96
C PHE A 85 5.94 7.37 -8.95
N ARG A 86 6.22 6.11 -9.24
CA ARG A 86 5.97 4.99 -8.33
C ARG A 86 7.10 4.90 -7.29
N PHE A 87 6.76 4.88 -6.01
CA PHE A 87 7.71 4.70 -4.91
C PHE A 87 7.84 3.23 -4.50
N LEU A 88 6.71 2.53 -4.38
CA LEU A 88 6.64 1.10 -4.04
C LEU A 88 5.84 0.33 -5.10
N GLY A 89 6.28 -0.88 -5.40
CA GLY A 89 5.54 -1.84 -6.23
C GLY A 89 4.46 -2.61 -5.45
N PRO A 90 3.71 -3.49 -6.12
CA PRO A 90 2.77 -4.38 -5.45
C PRO A 90 3.49 -5.29 -4.43
N PRO A 91 2.82 -5.69 -3.35
CA PRO A 91 1.39 -5.44 -3.09
C PRO A 91 1.10 -4.05 -2.51
N PHE A 92 2.03 -3.40 -1.82
CA PHE A 92 1.81 -2.09 -1.21
C PHE A 92 2.21 -0.95 -2.16
N ALA A 93 1.55 -0.88 -3.31
CA ALA A 93 1.90 0.10 -4.33
C ALA A 93 1.64 1.53 -3.83
N HIS A 94 2.70 2.34 -3.79
CA HIS A 94 2.61 3.75 -3.45
C HIS A 94 3.10 4.58 -4.63
N VAL A 95 2.30 5.58 -4.99
CA VAL A 95 2.60 6.52 -6.05
C VAL A 95 2.75 7.90 -5.40
N ILE A 96 3.83 8.60 -5.75
CA ILE A 96 4.12 9.94 -5.28
C ILE A 96 3.83 10.90 -6.42
N VAL A 97 3.09 11.95 -6.09
CA VAL A 97 2.77 13.05 -7.01
C VAL A 97 3.66 14.23 -6.63
N THR A 98 4.48 14.67 -7.57
CA THR A 98 5.40 15.80 -7.40
C THR A 98 4.85 17.09 -8.01
N ASP A 99 3.93 16.99 -8.97
CA ASP A 99 3.30 18.13 -9.61
C ASP A 99 2.09 18.66 -8.80
N ALA A 100 2.10 19.96 -8.53
CA ALA A 100 1.06 20.63 -7.73
C ALA A 100 -0.32 20.65 -8.40
N ILE A 101 -0.40 20.72 -9.73
CA ILE A 101 -1.65 20.73 -10.50
C ILE A 101 -2.29 19.34 -10.44
N ILE A 102 -1.49 18.28 -10.61
CA ILE A 102 -1.96 16.90 -10.48
C ILE A 102 -2.42 16.63 -9.04
N ALA A 103 -1.64 17.07 -8.06
CA ALA A 103 -2.01 16.94 -6.64
C ALA A 103 -3.32 17.66 -6.33
N GLN A 104 -3.51 18.88 -6.83
CA GLN A 104 -4.74 19.65 -6.63
C GLN A 104 -5.95 18.97 -7.27
N LYS A 105 -5.81 18.42 -8.49
CA LYS A 105 -6.88 17.65 -9.15
C LYS A 105 -7.26 16.40 -8.36
N LEU A 106 -6.29 15.69 -7.78
CA LEU A 106 -6.54 14.50 -6.95
C LEU A 106 -7.20 14.85 -5.61
N LEU A 107 -6.76 15.94 -4.97
CA LEU A 107 -7.30 16.39 -3.68
C LEU A 107 -8.73 16.94 -3.80
N ASN A 108 -9.07 17.52 -4.95
CA ASN A 108 -10.40 18.07 -5.23
C ASN A 108 -11.38 17.05 -5.85
N ASN A 109 -10.95 15.81 -6.07
CA ASN A 109 -11.80 14.78 -6.65
C ASN A 109 -12.28 13.83 -5.55
N ASP A 110 -13.52 14.04 -5.12
CA ASP A 110 -14.17 13.28 -4.04
C ASP A 110 -14.35 11.79 -4.40
N ASP A 111 -14.44 11.45 -5.70
CA ASP A 111 -14.62 10.07 -6.16
C ASP A 111 -13.31 9.27 -6.25
N MET A 112 -12.15 9.95 -6.33
CA MET A 112 -10.85 9.30 -6.54
C MET A 112 -10.02 9.12 -5.27
N ALA A 113 -10.33 9.89 -4.22
CA ALA A 113 -9.62 9.83 -2.95
C ALA A 113 -10.49 9.16 -1.88
N ASP A 114 -10.61 7.83 -1.93
CA ASP A 114 -11.14 7.07 -0.78
C ASP A 114 -10.12 7.11 0.36
N LYS A 115 -10.17 8.21 1.11
CA LYS A 115 -9.35 8.50 2.28
C LYS A 115 -9.64 7.53 3.42
N SER A 116 -10.84 6.92 3.43
CA SER A 116 -11.31 6.07 4.53
C SER A 116 -10.48 4.79 4.71
N ILE A 117 -9.93 4.25 3.61
CA ILE A 117 -9.08 3.05 3.65
C ILE A 117 -7.72 3.36 4.29
N GLN A 118 -7.11 4.50 3.96
CA GLN A 118 -5.81 4.90 4.51
C GLN A 118 -5.94 5.26 6.00
N TYR A 119 -7.04 5.91 6.39
CA TYR A 119 -7.33 6.19 7.79
C TYR A 119 -7.89 5.00 8.57
N GLY A 120 -8.25 3.89 7.92
CA GLY A 120 -8.75 2.68 8.58
C GLY A 120 -7.83 2.13 9.68
N PHE A 121 -6.51 2.35 9.55
CA PHE A 121 -5.53 1.97 10.56
C PHE A 121 -5.55 2.86 11.81
N ILE A 122 -5.94 4.12 11.65
CA ILE A 122 -6.04 5.11 12.74
C ILE A 122 -7.49 5.24 13.22
N ARG A 123 -8.46 4.66 12.50
CA ARG A 123 -9.89 4.66 12.85
C ARG A 123 -10.18 4.03 14.21
N SER A 124 -9.35 3.08 14.67
CA SER A 124 -9.47 2.52 16.02
C SER A 124 -8.92 3.43 17.12
N ILE A 125 -8.14 4.46 16.76
CA ILE A 125 -7.45 5.38 17.67
C ILE A 125 -8.13 6.76 17.68
N ILE A 126 -8.58 7.23 16.51
CA ILE A 126 -9.35 8.46 16.35
C ILE A 126 -10.81 8.07 16.51
N LEU A 127 -11.43 8.55 17.59
CA LEU A 127 -12.88 8.44 17.83
C LEU A 127 -13.66 8.64 16.53
N ASP A 128 -14.58 7.71 16.27
CA ASP A 128 -15.48 7.72 15.12
C ASP A 128 -16.01 9.15 14.89
N ASN A 129 -16.00 9.59 13.62
CA ASN A 129 -16.51 10.85 13.07
C ASN A 129 -15.54 12.03 12.84
N LEU A 130 -14.26 11.98 13.25
CA LEU A 130 -13.37 13.13 13.00
C LEU A 130 -12.70 13.14 11.60
N PHE A 131 -12.62 11.98 10.93
CA PHE A 131 -11.99 11.84 9.60
C PHE A 131 -12.66 10.76 8.70
N THR A 132 -13.87 10.34 9.06
CA THR A 132 -14.54 9.17 8.45
C THR A 132 -15.83 9.50 7.69
N TRP A 133 -16.01 10.76 7.30
CA TRP A 133 -17.11 11.19 6.42
C TRP A 133 -16.67 11.20 4.97
#